data_AF-A0A1H8T7I1-F1
#
_entry.id   AF-A0A1H8T7I1-F1
#
_cell.length_a   1.000
_cell.length_b   1.000
_cell.length_c   1.000
_cell.angle_alpha   90.00
_cell.angle_beta   90.00
_cell.angle_gamma   90.00
#
_symmetry.space_group_name_H-M   'P 1'
#
loop_
_entity.id
_entity.type
_entity.pdbx_description
1 polymer ?
#
loop_
_entity_poly.entity_id
_entity_poly.type
_entity_poly.pdbx_seq_one_letter_code
_entity_poly.pdbx_strand_id
1 'polypeptide(L)'
;MRSAILRSLTLVGPSKPVGYLPINTIKRFLDTTPKALAAAAARRGLASAHFTTRNTGIQSGALYVYDCDALERLLDEQAEAVAAAGLPLNADMFVAHIAAVFYDTGHPAHRIIAAAFGECAP
;
A
#
# COMPACT_ATOMS: atom_id res chain seq x y z
N MET A 1 13.31 -16.69 -2.02
CA MET A 1 12.43 -15.98 -1.06
C MET A 1 12.67 -14.47 -1.05
N ARG A 2 13.91 -14.01 -0.83
CA ARG A 2 14.31 -12.58 -0.84
C ARG A 2 13.91 -11.81 -2.10
N SER A 3 14.12 -12.40 -3.28
CA SER A 3 13.80 -11.78 -4.57
C SER A 3 12.31 -11.56 -4.78
N ALA A 4 11.43 -12.46 -4.29
CA ALA A 4 9.99 -12.31 -4.45
C ALA A 4 9.42 -11.17 -3.58
N ILE A 5 9.97 -11.03 -2.37
CA ILE A 5 9.59 -9.97 -1.42
C ILE A 5 9.94 -8.58 -1.98
N LEU A 6 11.17 -8.42 -2.46
CA LEU A 6 11.60 -7.20 -3.14
C LEU A 6 10.81 -6.95 -4.42
N ARG A 7 10.51 -8.02 -5.18
CA ARG A 7 9.74 -7.92 -6.43
C ARG A 7 8.39 -7.24 -6.21
N SER A 8 7.71 -7.55 -5.09
CA SER A 8 6.42 -6.94 -4.77
C SER A 8 6.46 -5.42 -4.66
N LEU A 9 7.52 -4.85 -4.07
CA LEU A 9 7.73 -3.39 -3.96
C LEU A 9 8.29 -2.78 -5.24
N THR A 10 9.11 -3.52 -6.00
CA THR A 10 9.60 -3.03 -7.30
C THR A 10 8.50 -2.98 -8.36
N LEU A 11 7.44 -3.77 -8.21
CA LEU A 11 6.31 -3.78 -9.14
C LEU A 11 5.32 -2.63 -8.90
N VAL A 12 5.47 -1.87 -7.81
CA VAL A 12 4.62 -0.69 -7.57
C VAL A 12 4.80 0.32 -8.70
N GLY A 13 3.68 0.80 -9.24
CA GLY A 13 3.57 1.67 -10.40
C GLY A 13 2.14 1.65 -10.98
N PRO A 14 1.93 2.02 -12.26
CA PRO A 14 0.60 2.23 -12.82
C PRO A 14 -0.39 1.06 -12.70
N SER A 15 0.09 -0.19 -12.81
CA SER A 15 -0.76 -1.39 -12.74
C SER A 15 -0.86 -1.99 -11.34
N LYS A 16 -0.07 -1.49 -10.39
CA LYS A 16 -0.08 -1.87 -8.98
C LYS A 16 0.19 -0.62 -8.15
N PRO A 17 -0.83 0.20 -7.91
CA PRO A 17 -0.64 1.50 -7.27
C PRO A 17 -0.02 1.42 -5.88
N VAL A 18 -0.25 0.33 -5.12
CA VAL A 18 0.21 0.18 -3.72
C VAL A 18 0.96 -1.13 -3.52
N GLY A 19 1.99 -1.08 -2.69
CA GLY A 19 2.67 -2.24 -2.12
C GLY A 19 3.07 -1.96 -0.67
N TYR A 20 3.12 -3.00 0.16
CA TYR A 20 3.62 -2.86 1.52
C TYR A 20 4.55 -4.00 1.90
N LEU A 21 5.38 -3.72 2.91
CA LEU A 21 6.21 -4.74 3.51
C LEU A 21 6.35 -4.53 5.03
N PRO A 22 6.11 -5.57 5.85
CA PRO A 22 6.32 -5.48 7.28
C PRO A 22 7.78 -5.17 7.62
N ILE A 23 8.00 -4.33 8.63
CA ILE A 23 9.35 -3.90 9.03
C ILE A 23 10.22 -5.09 9.44
N ASN A 24 9.65 -6.08 10.11
CA ASN A 24 10.38 -7.30 10.45
C ASN A 24 10.84 -8.07 9.22
N THR A 25 10.04 -8.08 8.14
CA THR A 25 10.42 -8.73 6.89
C THR A 25 11.57 -7.99 6.21
N ILE A 26 11.54 -6.65 6.20
CA ILE A 26 12.64 -5.83 5.68
C ILE A 26 13.94 -6.13 6.44
N LYS A 27 13.90 -6.07 7.77
CA LYS A 27 15.09 -6.26 8.61
C LYS A 27 15.65 -7.68 8.54
N ARG A 28 14.79 -8.71 8.56
CA ARG A 28 15.23 -10.12 8.60
C ARG A 28 15.67 -10.66 7.25
N PHE A 29 15.08 -10.19 6.16
CA PHE A 29 15.26 -10.83 4.87
C PHE A 29 15.91 -9.96 3.81
N LEU A 30 15.95 -8.63 3.95
CA LEU A 30 16.38 -7.75 2.87
C LEU A 30 17.76 -7.10 3.05
N ASP A 31 18.51 -7.34 4.16
CA ASP A 31 19.74 -6.61 4.57
C ASP A 31 19.70 -5.12 4.21
N THR A 32 18.52 -4.53 4.35
CA THR A 32 18.27 -3.13 4.03
C THR A 32 17.41 -2.54 5.12
N THR A 33 17.29 -1.23 5.11
CA THR A 33 16.46 -0.50 6.06
C THR A 33 15.19 0.00 5.39
N PRO A 34 14.09 0.18 6.14
CA PRO A 34 12.89 0.83 5.61
C PRO A 34 13.19 2.20 5.01
N LYS A 35 14.13 2.95 5.63
CA LYS A 35 14.60 4.25 5.12
C LYS A 35 15.27 4.13 3.74
N ALA A 36 16.10 3.11 3.53
CA ALA A 36 16.76 2.89 2.24
C ALA A 36 15.77 2.48 1.15
N LEU A 37 14.75 1.68 1.49
CA LEU A 37 13.66 1.33 0.56
C LEU A 37 12.79 2.54 0.21
N ALA A 38 12.45 3.38 1.19
CA ALA A 38 11.75 4.65 0.96
C ALA A 38 12.54 5.58 0.03
N ALA A 39 13.85 5.72 0.27
CA ALA A 39 14.72 6.50 -0.62
C ALA A 39 14.79 5.92 -2.04
N ALA A 40 14.80 4.58 -2.17
CA ALA A 40 14.76 3.92 -3.48
C ALA A 40 13.42 4.14 -4.20
N ALA A 41 12.30 4.14 -3.48
CA ALA A 41 10.98 4.47 -4.02
C ALA A 41 10.90 5.93 -4.47
N ALA A 42 11.39 6.87 -3.65
CA ALA A 42 11.41 8.29 -3.99
C ALA A 42 12.22 8.57 -5.28
N ARG A 43 13.35 7.89 -5.50
CA ARG A 43 14.12 7.99 -6.75
C ARG A 43 13.37 7.51 -7.99
N ARG A 44 12.31 6.72 -7.80
CA ARG A 44 11.41 6.26 -8.88
C ARG A 44 10.19 7.16 -9.04
N GLY A 45 10.09 8.27 -8.29
CA GLY A 45 8.91 9.14 -8.27
C GLY A 45 7.75 8.59 -7.43
N LEU A 46 7.99 7.56 -6.61
CA LEU A 46 6.96 6.95 -5.77
C LEU A 46 6.96 7.56 -4.37
N ALA A 47 5.78 7.62 -3.76
CA ALA A 47 5.60 7.97 -2.37
C ALA A 47 5.79 6.76 -1.45
N SER A 48 6.06 7.04 -0.18
CA SER A 48 6.17 5.99 0.83
C SER A 48 5.68 6.48 2.18
N ALA A 49 5.01 5.61 2.91
CA ALA A 49 4.52 5.89 4.25
C ALA A 49 5.00 4.80 5.21
N HIS A 50 5.55 5.21 6.36
CA HIS A 50 6.00 4.30 7.40
C HIS A 50 5.01 4.37 8.55
N PHE A 51 4.32 3.25 8.80
CA PHE A 51 3.41 3.15 9.92
C PHE A 51 3.98 2.21 10.97
N THR A 52 3.93 2.66 12.23
CA THR A 52 4.42 1.90 13.38
C THR A 52 3.29 1.07 14.01
N THR A 53 3.61 0.30 15.04
CA THR A 53 2.66 -0.54 15.79
C THR A 53 1.53 0.25 16.47
N ARG A 54 1.69 1.57 16.66
CA ARG A 54 0.63 2.43 17.21
C ARG A 54 -0.42 2.82 16.18
N ASN A 55 -0.10 2.72 14.89
CA ASN A 55 -0.91 3.24 13.80
C ASN A 55 -1.38 2.14 12.82
N THR A 56 -1.07 0.87 13.11
CA THR A 56 -1.48 -0.30 12.28
C THR A 56 -1.73 -1.52 13.17
N GLY A 57 -2.57 -2.45 12.74
CA GLY A 57 -2.66 -3.77 13.38
C GLY A 57 -1.51 -4.72 13.04
N ILE A 58 -0.42 -4.23 12.44
CA ILE A 58 0.77 -5.03 12.12
C ILE A 58 1.76 -4.89 13.28
N GLN A 59 2.05 -6.00 13.97
CA GLN A 59 2.86 -6.05 15.21
C GLN A 59 4.30 -5.49 15.08
N SER A 60 4.82 -5.32 13.86
CA SER A 60 6.11 -4.67 13.61
C SER A 60 6.02 -3.28 12.97
N GLY A 61 4.81 -2.82 12.63
CA GLY A 61 4.58 -1.80 11.62
C GLY A 61 4.87 -2.29 10.20
N ALA A 62 4.67 -1.42 9.22
CA ALA A 62 4.94 -1.68 7.82
C ALA A 62 5.39 -0.41 7.07
N LEU A 63 6.19 -0.63 6.02
CA LEU A 63 6.48 0.37 5.01
C LEU A 63 5.54 0.17 3.83
N TYR A 64 4.76 1.19 3.50
CA TYR A 64 3.98 1.26 2.27
C TYR A 64 4.75 2.08 1.24
N VAL A 65 4.67 1.65 -0.01
CA VAL A 65 5.18 2.34 -1.19
C VAL A 65 4.03 2.41 -2.19
N TYR A 66 3.79 3.58 -2.76
CA TYR A 66 2.66 3.78 -3.66
C TYR A 66 2.96 4.83 -4.73
N ASP A 67 2.27 4.69 -5.85
CA ASP A 67 2.24 5.64 -6.97
C ASP A 67 1.04 6.56 -6.76
N CYS A 68 1.27 7.83 -6.44
CA CYS A 68 0.19 8.78 -6.11
C CYS A 68 -0.74 8.95 -7.31
N ASP A 69 -0.18 9.22 -8.50
CA ASP A 69 -0.98 9.52 -9.69
C ASP A 69 -1.81 8.30 -10.13
N ALA A 70 -1.23 7.10 -10.07
CA ALA A 70 -1.94 5.88 -10.40
C ALA A 70 -3.02 5.54 -9.37
N LEU A 71 -2.75 5.78 -8.08
CA LEU A 71 -3.71 5.52 -7.02
C LEU A 71 -4.88 6.49 -7.07
N GLU A 72 -4.63 7.80 -7.19
CA GLU A 72 -5.71 8.80 -7.27
C GLU A 72 -6.56 8.59 -8.51
N ARG A 73 -5.95 8.24 -9.67
CA ARG A 73 -6.72 7.87 -10.86
C ARG A 73 -7.64 6.67 -10.62
N LEU A 74 -7.14 5.60 -9.98
CA LEU A 74 -7.94 4.42 -9.67
C LEU A 74 -9.11 4.75 -8.72
N LEU A 75 -8.86 5.61 -7.73
CA LEU A 75 -9.86 6.03 -6.75
C LEU A 75 -10.93 6.92 -7.40
N ASP A 76 -10.53 7.84 -8.28
CA ASP A 76 -11.44 8.70 -9.03
C ASP A 76 -12.29 7.91 -10.04
N GLU A 77 -11.71 6.94 -10.76
CA GLU A 77 -12.44 6.06 -11.68
C GLU A 77 -13.55 5.26 -10.98
N GLN A 78 -13.41 5.04 -9.67
CA GLN A 78 -14.36 4.29 -8.84
C GLN A 78 -14.96 5.15 -7.72
N ALA A 79 -15.01 6.48 -7.91
CA ALA A 79 -15.31 7.43 -6.83
C ALA A 79 -16.61 7.13 -6.06
N GLU A 80 -17.67 6.71 -6.75
CA GLU A 80 -18.93 6.31 -6.10
C GLU A 80 -18.76 5.10 -5.18
N ALA A 81 -18.03 4.07 -5.64
CA ALA A 81 -17.75 2.88 -4.84
C ALA A 81 -16.81 3.19 -3.68
N VAL A 82 -15.82 4.07 -3.89
CA VAL A 82 -14.91 4.57 -2.84
C VAL A 82 -15.69 5.30 -1.75
N ALA A 83 -16.57 6.23 -2.13
CA ALA A 83 -17.42 6.96 -1.20
C ALA A 83 -18.40 6.03 -0.46
N ALA A 84 -19.04 5.09 -1.16
CA ALA A 84 -19.94 4.10 -0.55
C ALA A 84 -19.22 3.17 0.44
N ALA A 85 -17.94 2.88 0.20
CA ALA A 85 -17.09 2.12 1.10
C ALA A 85 -16.49 2.95 2.24
N GLY A 86 -16.74 4.27 2.30
CA GLY A 86 -16.19 5.16 3.32
C GLY A 86 -14.67 5.40 3.19
N LEU A 87 -14.12 5.20 1.99
CA LEU A 87 -12.69 5.31 1.72
C LEU A 87 -12.31 6.73 1.26
N PRO A 88 -11.09 7.22 1.58
CA PRO A 88 -10.60 8.50 1.05
C PRO A 88 -10.26 8.42 -0.44
N LEU A 89 -10.43 9.53 -1.17
CA LEU A 89 -10.01 9.67 -2.58
C LEU A 89 -8.56 10.11 -2.73
N ASN A 90 -7.99 10.79 -1.73
CA ASN A 90 -6.57 11.19 -1.76
C ASN A 90 -5.66 10.00 -1.44
N ALA A 91 -4.58 9.85 -2.19
CA ALA A 91 -3.66 8.71 -2.07
C ALA A 91 -3.08 8.55 -0.66
N ASP A 92 -2.55 9.63 -0.07
CA ASP A 92 -1.90 9.59 1.24
C ASP A 92 -2.90 9.20 2.34
N MET A 93 -4.09 9.83 2.30
CA MET A 93 -5.18 9.51 3.22
C MET A 93 -5.68 8.08 3.05
N PHE A 94 -5.83 7.61 1.81
CA PHE A 94 -6.24 6.25 1.51
C PHE A 94 -5.26 5.24 2.10
N VAL A 95 -3.96 5.41 1.82
CA VAL A 95 -2.90 4.53 2.35
C VAL A 95 -2.86 4.54 3.87
N ALA A 96 -3.00 5.71 4.49
CA ALA A 96 -3.09 5.81 5.96
C ALA A 96 -4.34 5.10 6.50
N HIS A 97 -5.48 5.24 5.83
CA HIS A 97 -6.73 4.62 6.24
C HIS A 97 -6.67 3.09 6.18
N ILE A 98 -6.25 2.52 5.05
CA ILE A 98 -6.18 1.05 4.88
C ILE A 98 -5.08 0.41 5.73
N ALA A 99 -4.10 1.19 6.21
CA ALA A 99 -3.09 0.71 7.15
C ALA A 99 -3.64 0.63 8.59
N ALA A 100 -4.64 1.46 8.92
CA ALA A 100 -5.21 1.59 10.26
C ALA A 100 -6.52 0.80 10.45
N VAL A 101 -7.31 0.66 9.39
CA VAL A 101 -8.66 0.08 9.43
C VAL A 101 -8.67 -1.35 8.89
N PHE A 102 -9.27 -2.26 9.65
CA PHE A 102 -9.57 -3.62 9.22
C PHE A 102 -11.03 -3.71 8.81
N TYR A 103 -11.28 -4.28 7.64
CA TYR A 103 -12.61 -4.51 7.12
C TYR A 103 -13.01 -5.98 7.30
N ASP A 104 -14.28 -6.19 7.62
CA ASP A 104 -14.87 -7.53 7.68
C ASP A 104 -15.00 -8.14 6.28
N THR A 105 -14.94 -9.47 6.23
CA THR A 105 -15.13 -10.25 5.00
C THR A 105 -16.46 -9.88 4.34
N GLY A 106 -16.40 -9.38 3.09
CA GLY A 106 -17.58 -8.95 2.32
C GLY A 106 -17.80 -7.44 2.28
N HIS A 107 -16.99 -6.65 3.02
CA HIS A 107 -17.04 -5.20 2.94
C HIS A 107 -16.65 -4.70 1.53
N PRO A 108 -17.36 -3.70 0.94
CA PRO A 108 -17.09 -3.20 -0.41
C PRO A 108 -15.66 -2.65 -0.60
N ALA A 109 -15.03 -2.18 0.47
CA ALA A 109 -13.64 -1.72 0.47
C ALA A 109 -12.65 -2.78 -0.05
N HIS A 110 -12.92 -4.08 0.15
CA HIS A 110 -12.00 -5.14 -0.28
C HIS A 110 -11.70 -5.10 -1.77
N ARG A 111 -12.71 -4.82 -2.61
CA ARG A 111 -12.55 -4.76 -4.07
C ARG A 111 -11.61 -3.63 -4.48
N ILE A 112 -11.76 -2.47 -3.86
CA ILE A 112 -10.96 -1.27 -4.14
C ILE A 112 -9.53 -1.48 -3.66
N ILE A 113 -9.36 -2.03 -2.45
CA ILE A 113 -8.06 -2.35 -1.88
C ILE A 113 -7.33 -3.38 -2.76
N ALA A 114 -8.01 -4.45 -3.18
CA ALA A 114 -7.43 -5.46 -4.08
C ALA A 114 -6.95 -4.84 -5.39
N ALA A 115 -7.75 -3.99 -6.03
CA ALA A 115 -7.37 -3.27 -7.24
C ALA A 115 -6.13 -2.37 -7.02
N ALA A 116 -6.05 -1.68 -5.88
CA ALA A 116 -4.88 -0.88 -5.51
C ALA A 116 -3.61 -1.71 -5.32
N PHE A 117 -3.73 -2.99 -4.93
CA PHE A 117 -2.61 -3.94 -4.85
C PHE A 117 -2.32 -4.67 -6.16
N GLY A 118 -2.99 -4.32 -7.26
CA GLY A 118 -2.84 -4.96 -8.57
C GLY A 118 -3.42 -6.37 -8.62
N GLU A 119 -4.36 -6.68 -7.73
CA GLU A 119 -5.08 -7.94 -7.69
C GLU A 119 -6.38 -7.78 -8.49
N CYS A 120 -6.67 -8.74 -9.38
CA CYS A 120 -8.03 -8.85 -9.92
C CYS A 120 -8.95 -9.24 -8.78
N ALA A 121 -9.95 -8.39 -8.49
CA ALA A 121 -11.03 -8.77 -7.60
C ALA A 121 -11.67 -10.09 -8.10
N PRO A 122 -11.91 -11.08 -7.21
CA PRO A 122 -12.62 -12.29 -7.58
C PRO A 122 -14.08 -12.01 -7.98
#